data_AF-A0A2D7S0G7-F1
#
_entry.id   AF-A0A2D7S0G7-F1
#
_cell.length_a   1.000
_cell.length_b   1.000
_cell.length_c   1.000
_cell.angle_alpha   90.00
_cell.angle_beta   90.00
_cell.angle_gamma   90.00
#
_symmetry.space_group_name_H-M   'P 1'
#
loop_
_entity.id
_entity.type
_entity.pdbx_description
1 polymer ?
#
loop_
_entity_poly.entity_id
_entity_poly.type
_entity_poly.pdbx_seq_one_letter_code
_entity_poly.pdbx_strand_id
1 'polypeptide(L)' 'MSGDVAMRALGDNFPTPTFEGPAWVPPTPLAEAKVAIVTSAAIHTTGDDRFSQGDTSYRFLPREARDLVLGHWSPN' A
#
# COMPACT_ATOMS: atom_id res chain seq x y z
N MET A 1 -1.25 21.45 9.65
CA MET A 1 -0.64 20.53 8.67
C MET A 1 -1.50 19.28 8.66
N SER A 2 -1.95 18.79 7.50
CA SER A 2 -2.76 17.56 7.43
C SER A 2 -1.96 16.36 7.96
N GLY A 3 -2.63 15.40 8.60
CA GLY A 3 -1.98 14.17 9.07
C GLY A 3 -1.28 13.39 7.96
N ASP A 4 -1.82 13.39 6.73
CA ASP A 4 -1.19 12.78 5.55
C ASP A 4 0.16 13.43 5.23
N VAL A 5 0.23 14.76 5.23
CA VAL A 5 1.48 15.50 4.94
C VAL A 5 2.55 15.17 5.99
N ALA A 6 2.16 15.09 7.27
CA ALA A 6 3.07 14.71 8.35
C ALA A 6 3.57 13.26 8.21
N MET A 7 2.70 12.32 7.84
CA MET A 7 3.08 10.91 7.64
C MET A 7 4.00 10.71 6.44
N ARG A 8 3.82 11.46 5.34
CA ARG A 8 4.74 11.42 4.19
C ARG A 8 6.13 11.94 4.55
N ALA A 9 6.19 13.12 5.17
CA ALA A 9 7.47 13.71 5.61
C ALA A 9 8.21 12.81 6.62
N LEU A 10 7.45 12.11 7.47
CA LEU A 10 7.98 11.10 8.36
C LEU A 10 8.57 9.93 7.56
N GLY A 11 7.79 9.33 6.66
CA GLY A 11 8.20 8.17 5.84
C GLY A 11 9.44 8.42 4.97
N ASP A 12 9.62 9.63 4.43
CA ASP A 12 10.80 9.99 3.62
C ASP A 12 12.13 9.82 4.36
N ASN A 13 12.10 9.90 5.70
CA ASN A 13 13.28 9.81 6.56
C ASN A 13 13.34 8.51 7.37
N PHE A 14 12.41 7.57 7.14
CA PHE A 14 12.45 6.28 7.83
C PHE A 14 13.63 5.45 7.32
N PRO A 15 14.45 4.87 8.21
CA PRO A 15 15.54 4.00 7.79
C PRO A 15 14.97 2.75 7.09
N THR A 16 15.37 2.54 5.84
CA THR A 16 15.07 1.29 5.12
C THR A 16 15.89 0.15 5.74
N PRO A 17 15.32 -1.06 5.90
CA PRO A 17 16.08 -2.21 6.38
C PRO A 17 17.33 -2.46 5.53
N THR A 18 18.49 -2.56 6.17
CA THR A 18 19.75 -2.97 5.54
C THR A 18 20.05 -4.41 5.94
N PHE A 19 20.40 -5.24 4.96
CA PHE A 19 20.75 -6.64 5.18
C PHE A 19 22.23 -6.86 4.88
N GLU A 20 22.96 -7.53 5.78
CA GLU A 20 24.39 -7.82 5.61
C GLU A 20 24.67 -8.69 4.36
N GLY A 21 23.71 -9.56 4.00
CA GLY A 21 23.69 -10.31 2.75
C GLY A 21 22.54 -9.83 1.87
N PRO A 22 22.78 -8.94 0.88
CA PRO A 22 21.73 -8.55 -0.05
C PRO A 22 21.26 -9.76 -0.86
N ALA A 23 20.05 -9.65 -1.43
CA ALA A 23 19.53 -10.67 -2.32
C ALA A 23 20.56 -11.02 -3.41
N TRP A 24 20.73 -12.32 -3.68
CA TRP A 24 21.70 -12.82 -4.67
C TRP A 24 21.41 -12.30 -6.09
N VAL A 25 20.16 -11.92 -6.36
CA VAL A 25 19.71 -11.39 -7.65
C VAL A 25 19.41 -9.89 -7.51
N PRO A 26 19.97 -9.03 -8.37
CA PRO A 26 19.56 -7.63 -8.47
C PRO A 26 18.08 -7.56 -8.88
N PRO A 27 17.20 -6.90 -8.11
CA PRO A 27 15.80 -6.78 -8.48
C PRO A 27 15.64 -5.85 -9.69
N THR A 28 14.59 -6.07 -10.47
CA THR A 28 14.11 -5.12 -11.49
C THR A 28 13.87 -3.75 -10.84
N PRO A 29 14.20 -2.62 -11.50
CA PRO A 29 13.85 -1.31 -11.00
C PRO A 29 12.38 -1.23 -10.61
N LEU A 30 12.06 -0.62 -9.46
CA LEU A 30 10.68 -0.58 -8.95
C LEU A 30 9.68 0.00 -9.97
N ALA A 31 10.13 0.95 -10.80
CA ALA A 31 9.32 1.57 -11.85
C ALA A 31 8.88 0.59 -12.96
N GLU A 32 9.58 -0.54 -13.09
CA GLU A 32 9.36 -1.60 -14.08
C GLU A 32 8.82 -2.89 -13.42
N ALA A 33 8.86 -2.98 -12.08
CA ALA A 33 8.39 -4.14 -11.35
C ALA A 33 6.85 -4.18 -11.24
N LYS A 34 6.28 -5.39 -11.30
CA LYS A 34 4.89 -5.64 -10.89
C LYS A 34 4.86 -5.88 -9.38
N VAL A 35 4.14 -5.04 -8.65
CA VAL A 35 4.04 -5.09 -7.19
C VAL A 35 2.69 -5.66 -6.78
N ALA A 36 2.70 -6.65 -5.87
CA ALA A 36 1.52 -7.12 -5.17
C ALA A 36 1.60 -6.68 -3.71
N ILE A 37 0.58 -5.98 -3.23
CA ILE A 37 0.45 -5.57 -1.83
C ILE A 37 -0.66 -6.40 -1.21
N VAL A 38 -0.34 -7.17 -0.16
CA VAL A 38 -1.31 -7.93 0.63
C VAL A 38 -1.47 -7.21 1.96
N THR A 39 -2.66 -6.67 2.22
CA THR A 39 -2.93 -5.87 3.42
C THR A 39 -4.38 -6.07 3.89
N SER A 40 -4.62 -5.93 5.19
CA SER A 40 -5.95 -5.91 5.79
C SER A 40 -6.61 -4.52 5.76
N ALA A 41 -5.94 -3.52 5.20
CA ALA A 41 -6.41 -2.12 5.18
C ALA A 41 -7.51 -1.83 4.12
N ALA A 42 -8.10 -2.87 3.53
CA ALA A 42 -9.21 -2.84 2.58
C ALA A 42 -9.14 -1.66 1.57
N ILE A 43 -7.97 -1.55 0.91
CA ILE A 43 -7.68 -0.43 0.01
C ILE A 43 -8.45 -0.59 -1.29
N HIS A 44 -9.15 0.47 -1.71
CA HIS A 44 -9.92 0.56 -2.95
C HIS A 44 -9.92 2.01 -3.48
N THR A 45 -10.43 2.26 -4.68
CA THR A 45 -10.62 3.63 -5.21
C THR A 45 -11.98 4.20 -4.82
N THR A 46 -12.19 5.50 -4.98
CA THR A 46 -13.47 6.14 -4.61
C THR A 46 -14.66 5.69 -5.46
N GLY A 47 -14.41 5.12 -6.64
CA GLY A 47 -15.43 4.57 -7.53
C GLY A 47 -15.74 3.09 -7.30
N ASP A 48 -14.96 2.39 -6.49
CA ASP A 48 -15.17 0.97 -6.20
C ASP A 48 -16.21 0.77 -5.08
N ASP A 49 -16.89 -0.38 -5.11
CA ASP A 49 -17.66 -0.83 -3.96
C ASP A 49 -16.75 -1.08 -2.76
N ARG A 50 -17.19 -0.60 -1.59
CA ARG A 50 -16.49 -0.83 -0.32
C ARG A 50 -16.48 -2.30 0.06
N PHE A 51 -15.38 -2.73 0.67
CA PHE A 51 -15.31 -4.02 1.34
C PHE A 51 -16.29 -4.07 2.53
N SER A 52 -16.89 -5.25 2.72
CA SER A 52 -17.82 -5.54 3.82
C SER A 52 -17.27 -6.61 4.75
N GLN A 53 -17.91 -6.80 5.91
CA GLN A 53 -17.50 -7.83 6.87
C GLN A 53 -17.59 -9.23 6.22
N GLY A 54 -16.49 -9.98 6.28
CA GLY A 54 -16.41 -11.33 5.71
C GLY A 54 -16.12 -11.37 4.21
N ASP A 55 -15.87 -10.23 3.56
CA ASP A 55 -15.48 -10.16 2.15
C ASP A 55 -14.11 -10.83 1.93
N THR A 56 -14.06 -11.77 0.99
CA THR A 56 -12.86 -12.53 0.59
C THR A 56 -12.37 -12.16 -0.81
N SER A 57 -12.99 -11.17 -1.44
CA SER A 57 -12.62 -10.69 -2.77
C SER A 57 -11.38 -9.79 -2.73
N TYR A 58 -10.86 -9.43 -3.90
CA TYR A 58 -9.75 -8.50 -4.06
C TYR A 58 -10.07 -7.46 -5.14
N ARG A 59 -9.27 -6.38 -5.20
CA ARG A 59 -9.36 -5.33 -6.23
C ARG A 59 -7.99 -5.13 -6.87
N PHE A 60 -7.97 -4.91 -8.18
CA PHE A 60 -6.79 -4.42 -8.88
C PHE A 60 -6.81 -2.89 -8.90
N LEU A 61 -5.73 -2.27 -8.45
CA LEU A 61 -5.59 -0.81 -8.47
C LEU A 61 -4.74 -0.40 -9.68
N PRO A 62 -5.22 0.55 -10.51
CA PRO A 62 -4.40 1.17 -11.53
C PRO A 62 -3.17 1.86 -10.92
N ARG A 63 -2.03 1.83 -11.62
CA ARG A 63 -0.76 2.43 -11.15
C ARG A 63 -0.89 3.93 -10.88
N GLU A 64 -1.73 4.59 -11.66
CA GLU A 64 -2.02 6.02 -11.68
C GLU A 64 -3.09 6.43 -10.65
N ALA A 65 -3.75 5.49 -9.98
CA ALA A 65 -4.75 5.80 -8.97
C ALA A 65 -4.15 6.64 -7.84
N ARG A 66 -4.82 7.73 -7.48
CA ARG A 66 -4.41 8.64 -6.39
C ARG A 66 -5.54 8.92 -5.39
N ASP A 67 -6.75 8.48 -5.72
CA ASP A 67 -7.97 8.55 -4.92
C ASP A 67 -8.12 7.28 -4.07
N LEU A 68 -7.03 6.83 -3.45
CA LEU A 68 -7.05 5.63 -2.64
C LEU A 68 -7.81 5.88 -1.33
N VAL A 69 -8.74 4.97 -1.04
CA VAL A 69 -9.53 4.94 0.19
C VAL A 69 -9.07 3.75 1.02
N LEU A 70 -8.79 4.02 2.29
CA LEU A 70 -8.53 2.99 3.29
C LEU A 70 -9.87 2.59 3.93
N GLY A 71 -10.26 1.35 3.73
CA GLY A 71 -11.36 0.74 4.48
C GLY A 71 -10.81 0.15 5.78
N HIS A 72 -11.40 0.50 6.91
CA HIS A 72 -11.04 -0.12 8.18
C HIS A 72 -12.27 -0.68 8.86
N TRP A 73 -12.26 -1.99 9.07
CA TRP A 73 -13.18 -2.67 9.96
C TRP A 73 -12.38 -3.17 11.16
N SER A 74 -12.33 -2.38 12.24
CA SER A 74 -12.01 -2.90 13.56
C SER A 74 -13.30 -3.41 14.21
N PRO A 75 -13.37 -4.68 14.62
CA PRO A 75 -14.43 -5.15 15.50
C PRO A 75 -14.23 -4.72 16.96
N ASN A 76 -13.12 -4.05 17.28
CA ASN A 76 -12.72 -3.59 18.62
C ASN A 76 -12.82 -2.06 18.75
#